data_AF-A0A150QLF8-F1
#
_entry.id   AF-A0A150QLF8-F1
#
_cell.length_a   1.000
_cell.length_b   1.000
_cell.length_c   1.000
_cell.angle_alpha   90.00
_cell.angle_beta   90.00
_cell.angle_gamma   90.00
#
_symmetry.space_group_name_H-M   'P 1'
#
loop_
_entity.id
_entity.type
_entity.pdbx_description
1 polymer ?
#
loop_
_entity_poly.entity_id
_entity_poly.type
_entity_poly.pdbx_seq_one_letter_code
_entity_poly.pdbx_strand_id
1 'polypeptide(L)'
;EILRSEISANGGEGGDSGKKWEYNQLDAPDGMFGGDACSATVVAGGPAAVNRCENGATSTGGKGGDGRPDSGEDGGDGLPTDLLPPVRGGIGEQDNRTCEDGFSGGHGAPGEPGAPGKGIGRLTETGWEGDTGGEGTWGTPGQGGGGGGGCRGGLARCGVASRGGPSGGSGGAGGCGGRGGRGGANARPSIGLLALHARVTVRDTKITADFGGTGGNGGEPQRGGRGGRGAPGGTLGDELGACYGGRGGQGGPGGYGGPGRGGDSIGIAYLDEDQLTLENVTIETGEPGKGGTSWNHDGSTTVGESGEAHETLRFPE
;
A
#
# COMPACT_ATOMS: atom_id res chain seq x y z
N GLU A 1 26.26 40.60 22.36
CA GLU A 1 27.31 40.07 23.26
C GLU A 1 26.63 39.31 24.39
N ILE A 2 27.10 38.09 24.70
CA ILE A 2 26.64 37.24 25.79
C ILE A 2 27.84 37.06 26.72
N LEU A 3 27.70 37.41 28.01
CA LEU A 3 28.80 37.42 28.97
C LEU A 3 28.38 36.75 30.27
N ARG A 4 29.25 35.92 30.86
CA ARG A 4 29.07 35.37 32.22
C ARG A 4 27.69 34.77 32.44
N SER A 5 27.21 34.01 31.46
CA SER A 5 25.85 33.47 31.42
C SER A 5 25.87 31.94 31.51
N GLU A 6 24.72 31.38 31.87
CA GLU A 6 24.41 29.96 31.74
C GLU A 6 23.16 29.85 30.86
N ILE A 7 23.31 29.23 29.69
CA ILE A 7 22.24 29.06 28.71
C ILE A 7 21.99 27.56 28.59
N SER A 8 20.75 27.15 28.82
CA SER A 8 20.33 25.76 28.64
C SER A 8 19.11 25.68 27.73
N ALA A 9 19.18 24.77 26.76
CA ALA A 9 18.03 24.36 25.97
C ALA A 9 17.41 23.10 26.57
N ASN A 10 16.08 22.99 26.44
CA ASN A 10 15.39 21.74 26.76
C ASN A 10 15.62 20.70 25.65
N GLY A 11 15.32 19.44 25.95
CA GLY A 11 15.35 18.36 24.97
C GLY A 11 14.46 18.62 23.76
N GLY A 12 14.91 18.15 22.60
CA GLY A 12 14.17 18.19 21.36
C GLY A 12 12.90 17.33 21.42
N GLU A 13 11.82 17.83 20.84
CA GLU A 13 10.56 17.09 20.72
C GLU A 13 10.70 15.93 19.73
N GLY A 14 10.10 14.78 20.07
CA GLY A 14 10.03 13.63 19.17
C GLY A 14 9.24 13.95 17.89
N GLY A 15 9.59 13.27 16.80
CA GLY A 15 8.82 13.32 15.56
C GLY A 15 7.52 12.54 15.70
N ASP A 16 6.45 13.07 15.12
CA ASP A 16 5.17 12.37 15.04
C ASP A 16 5.29 11.07 14.25
N SER A 17 4.67 10.01 14.77
CA SER A 17 4.58 8.76 14.01
C SER A 17 3.62 8.89 12.83
N GLY A 18 3.93 8.18 11.75
CA GLY A 18 3.08 8.11 10.57
C GLY A 18 1.68 7.62 10.90
N LYS A 19 0.66 8.38 10.47
CA LYS A 19 -0.74 8.01 10.73
C LYS A 19 -1.14 6.77 9.93
N LYS A 20 -1.95 5.92 10.58
CA LYS A 20 -2.61 4.77 9.96
C LYS A 20 -3.83 5.21 9.16
N TRP A 21 -4.25 4.39 8.21
CA TRP A 21 -5.52 4.57 7.50
C TRP A 21 -6.68 4.00 8.32
N GLU A 22 -7.79 4.74 8.40
CA GLU A 22 -8.92 4.40 9.28
C GLU A 22 -9.86 3.33 8.70
N TYR A 23 -9.85 3.11 7.39
CA TYR A 23 -10.72 2.15 6.70
C TYR A 23 -9.91 1.20 5.83
N ASN A 24 -10.44 -0.01 5.60
CA ASN A 24 -9.88 -0.96 4.63
C ASN A 24 -10.26 -0.55 3.19
N GLN A 25 -9.52 -1.08 2.22
CA GLN A 25 -9.96 -0.94 0.82
C GLN A 25 -11.29 -1.64 0.57
N LEU A 26 -11.99 -1.16 -0.46
CA LEU A 26 -13.28 -1.71 -0.88
C LEU A 26 -13.11 -3.17 -1.35
N ASP A 27 -14.04 -4.01 -0.91
CA ASP A 27 -14.17 -5.37 -1.40
C ASP A 27 -14.65 -5.36 -2.85
N ALA A 28 -14.16 -6.32 -3.62
CA ALA A 28 -14.49 -6.43 -5.03
C ALA A 28 -15.88 -7.06 -5.25
N PRO A 29 -16.57 -6.70 -6.35
CA PRO A 29 -17.86 -7.29 -6.68
C PRO A 29 -17.74 -8.79 -6.95
N ASP A 30 -18.75 -9.52 -6.49
CA ASP A 30 -18.98 -10.92 -6.83
C ASP A 30 -19.24 -11.07 -8.34
N GLY A 31 -18.99 -12.28 -8.84
CA GLY A 31 -19.33 -12.69 -10.19
C GLY A 31 -20.84 -12.72 -10.42
N MET A 32 -21.21 -12.89 -11.68
CA MET A 32 -22.59 -12.90 -12.15
C MET A 32 -22.99 -14.30 -12.60
N PHE A 33 -24.20 -14.70 -12.23
CA PHE A 33 -24.75 -16.02 -12.56
C PHE A 33 -24.80 -16.25 -14.08
N GLY A 34 -24.56 -17.50 -14.48
CA GLY A 34 -24.85 -17.94 -15.84
C GLY A 34 -26.35 -18.04 -16.11
N GLY A 35 -26.75 -17.94 -17.38
CA GLY A 35 -28.11 -18.21 -17.82
C GLY A 35 -28.45 -19.70 -17.84
N ASP A 36 -29.72 -19.99 -17.54
CA ASP A 36 -30.31 -21.33 -17.55
C ASP A 36 -30.44 -21.89 -18.97
N ALA A 37 -30.36 -23.21 -19.05
CA ALA A 37 -30.42 -23.95 -20.30
C ALA A 37 -31.73 -23.70 -21.05
N CYS A 38 -31.68 -23.87 -22.38
CA CYS A 38 -32.84 -23.85 -23.26
C CYS A 38 -33.59 -22.51 -23.36
N SER A 39 -33.15 -21.48 -22.64
CA SER A 39 -33.69 -20.12 -22.69
C SER A 39 -33.47 -19.44 -24.06
N ALA A 40 -32.38 -19.78 -24.75
CA ALA A 40 -32.00 -19.23 -26.05
C ALA A 40 -31.26 -20.27 -26.93
N THR A 41 -30.94 -19.91 -28.16
CA THR A 41 -30.07 -20.72 -29.02
C THR A 41 -28.63 -20.70 -28.53
N VAL A 42 -28.15 -19.53 -28.11
CA VAL A 42 -26.91 -19.35 -27.35
C VAL A 42 -27.29 -18.72 -26.02
N VAL A 43 -27.00 -19.41 -24.93
CA VAL A 43 -27.23 -18.91 -23.58
C VAL A 43 -25.96 -18.20 -23.15
N ALA A 44 -26.03 -16.88 -22.99
CA ALA A 44 -24.86 -16.08 -22.64
C ALA A 44 -24.39 -16.39 -21.22
N GLY A 45 -23.09 -16.63 -21.07
CA GLY A 45 -22.42 -16.79 -19.79
C GLY A 45 -22.44 -15.52 -18.96
N GLY A 46 -22.22 -15.68 -17.66
CA GLY A 46 -22.23 -14.57 -16.71
C GLY A 46 -21.27 -13.45 -17.14
N PRO A 47 -21.70 -12.18 -17.21
CA PRO A 47 -20.83 -11.08 -17.59
C PRO A 47 -19.72 -10.87 -16.56
N ALA A 48 -18.54 -10.46 -17.03
CA ALA A 48 -17.37 -10.20 -16.19
C ALA A 48 -17.65 -9.15 -15.10
N ALA A 49 -17.30 -9.48 -13.84
CA ALA A 49 -17.31 -8.53 -12.74
C ALA A 49 -16.07 -7.62 -12.83
N VAL A 50 -16.25 -6.30 -12.71
CA VAL A 50 -15.17 -5.31 -12.85
C VAL A 50 -15.02 -4.51 -11.56
N ASN A 51 -13.82 -4.48 -11.01
CA ASN A 51 -13.44 -3.63 -9.89
C ASN A 51 -12.49 -2.52 -10.34
N ARG A 52 -12.83 -1.26 -10.06
CA ARG A 52 -12.01 -0.09 -10.38
C ARG A 52 -11.50 0.54 -9.09
N CYS A 53 -10.20 0.53 -8.91
CA CYS A 53 -9.55 0.99 -7.70
C CYS A 53 -9.25 2.48 -7.73
N GLU A 54 -9.13 3.09 -6.55
CA GLU A 54 -8.84 4.52 -6.39
C GLU A 54 -7.49 4.93 -7.00
N ASN A 55 -6.51 4.01 -7.01
CA ASN A 55 -5.21 4.20 -7.63
C ASN A 55 -5.22 4.05 -9.17
N GLY A 56 -6.40 3.90 -9.78
CA GLY A 56 -6.58 3.71 -11.22
C GLY A 56 -6.39 2.27 -11.70
N ALA A 57 -5.95 1.35 -10.84
CA ALA A 57 -5.84 -0.06 -11.20
C ALA A 57 -7.22 -0.70 -11.41
N THR A 58 -7.29 -1.72 -12.27
CA THR A 58 -8.53 -2.45 -12.55
C THR A 58 -8.29 -3.95 -12.41
N SER A 59 -9.24 -4.63 -11.77
CA SER A 59 -9.28 -6.10 -11.69
C SER A 59 -10.61 -6.59 -12.23
N THR A 60 -10.58 -7.60 -13.10
CA THR A 60 -11.78 -8.08 -13.81
C THR A 60 -11.86 -9.59 -13.72
N GLY A 61 -12.99 -10.11 -13.25
CA GLY A 61 -13.28 -11.54 -13.31
C GLY A 61 -13.54 -12.00 -14.74
N GLY A 62 -13.25 -13.26 -15.03
CA GLY A 62 -13.53 -13.86 -16.33
C GLY A 62 -15.02 -13.98 -16.61
N LYS A 63 -15.42 -13.69 -17.86
CA LYS A 63 -16.77 -13.97 -18.36
C LYS A 63 -17.03 -15.48 -18.30
N GLY A 64 -18.22 -15.91 -17.92
CA GLY A 64 -18.64 -17.30 -18.07
C GLY A 64 -18.72 -17.73 -19.54
N GLY A 65 -18.47 -19.01 -19.81
CA GLY A 65 -18.60 -19.59 -21.14
C GLY A 65 -20.06 -19.73 -21.58
N ASP A 66 -20.34 -19.43 -22.85
CA ASP A 66 -21.69 -19.53 -23.39
C ASP A 66 -22.13 -20.99 -23.57
N GLY A 67 -23.40 -21.27 -23.29
CA GLY A 67 -24.01 -22.56 -23.58
C GLY A 67 -24.57 -22.61 -24.99
N ARG A 68 -24.12 -23.56 -25.82
CA ARG A 68 -24.55 -23.72 -27.22
C ARG A 68 -25.29 -25.06 -27.41
N PRO A 69 -25.96 -25.29 -28.54
CA PRO A 69 -26.74 -26.51 -28.73
C PRO A 69 -25.88 -27.77 -28.80
N ASP A 70 -24.66 -27.66 -29.33
CA ASP A 70 -23.73 -28.76 -29.59
C ASP A 70 -22.45 -28.72 -28.73
N SER A 71 -22.14 -27.59 -28.10
CA SER A 71 -20.96 -27.43 -27.25
C SER A 71 -21.17 -26.42 -26.12
N GLY A 72 -20.21 -26.34 -25.20
CA GLY A 72 -20.03 -25.20 -24.32
C GLY A 72 -18.77 -24.41 -24.71
N GLU A 73 -18.80 -23.10 -24.57
CA GLU A 73 -17.58 -22.28 -24.67
C GLU A 73 -16.79 -22.31 -23.36
N ASP A 74 -15.49 -22.06 -23.48
CA ASP A 74 -14.61 -21.83 -22.34
C ASP A 74 -14.97 -20.50 -21.65
N GLY A 75 -14.78 -20.44 -20.34
CA GLY A 75 -14.79 -19.19 -19.61
C GLY A 75 -13.58 -18.32 -19.97
N GLY A 76 -13.72 -17.01 -19.77
CA GLY A 76 -12.61 -16.07 -19.89
C GLY A 76 -11.67 -16.13 -18.69
N ASP A 77 -10.44 -15.68 -18.91
CA ASP A 77 -9.44 -15.52 -17.85
C ASP A 77 -9.73 -14.32 -16.97
N GLY A 78 -9.29 -14.38 -15.72
CA GLY A 78 -9.32 -13.25 -14.81
C GLY A 78 -8.14 -12.30 -15.05
N LEU A 79 -8.39 -10.99 -14.98
CA LEU A 79 -7.39 -9.93 -15.11
C LEU A 79 -7.05 -9.31 -13.75
N PRO A 80 -5.80 -8.85 -13.53
CA PRO A 80 -4.69 -8.82 -14.49
C PRO A 80 -3.94 -10.16 -14.67
N THR A 81 -3.42 -10.42 -15.88
CA THR A 81 -2.79 -11.72 -16.27
C THR A 81 -1.28 -11.80 -16.03
N ASP A 82 -0.68 -10.71 -15.60
CA ASP A 82 0.75 -10.60 -15.25
C ASP A 82 1.09 -11.27 -13.91
N LEU A 83 0.07 -11.58 -13.10
CA LEU A 83 0.21 -12.41 -11.91
C LEU A 83 0.34 -13.89 -12.31
N LEU A 84 1.48 -14.50 -11.95
CA LEU A 84 1.80 -15.88 -12.28
C LEU A 84 1.43 -16.86 -11.15
N PRO A 85 0.85 -18.03 -11.48
CA PRO A 85 0.40 -18.45 -12.82
C PRO A 85 -0.86 -17.69 -13.27
N PRO A 86 -1.06 -17.47 -14.58
CA PRO A 86 -2.26 -16.78 -15.07
C PRO A 86 -3.50 -17.59 -14.71
N VAL A 87 -4.55 -16.89 -14.25
CA VAL A 87 -5.80 -17.54 -13.84
C VAL A 87 -6.69 -17.78 -15.04
N ARG A 88 -6.78 -19.07 -15.36
CA ARG A 88 -7.51 -19.57 -16.52
C ARG A 88 -9.01 -19.64 -16.26
N GLY A 89 -9.78 -19.34 -17.30
CA GLY A 89 -11.17 -19.78 -17.38
C GLY A 89 -11.30 -21.30 -17.36
N GLY A 90 -12.48 -21.77 -16.96
CA GLY A 90 -12.88 -23.16 -17.02
C GLY A 90 -13.20 -23.58 -18.45
N ILE A 91 -12.88 -24.83 -18.78
CA ILE A 91 -13.08 -25.36 -20.12
C ILE A 91 -14.56 -25.70 -20.32
N GLY A 92 -15.13 -25.34 -21.47
CA GLY A 92 -16.50 -25.66 -21.84
C GLY A 92 -16.71 -27.15 -22.11
N GLU A 93 -17.96 -27.62 -22.01
CA GLU A 93 -18.30 -29.00 -22.33
C GLU A 93 -18.00 -29.32 -23.81
N GLN A 94 -17.28 -30.41 -24.04
CA GLN A 94 -16.93 -30.94 -25.35
C GLN A 94 -17.30 -32.43 -25.43
N ASP A 95 -17.14 -33.05 -26.61
CA ASP A 95 -17.35 -34.49 -26.75
C ASP A 95 -16.44 -35.27 -25.78
N ASN A 96 -17.06 -36.02 -24.86
CA ASN A 96 -16.43 -36.75 -23.76
C ASN A 96 -15.70 -35.90 -22.71
N ARG A 97 -16.00 -34.60 -22.59
CA ARG A 97 -15.47 -33.74 -21.53
C ARG A 97 -16.57 -32.87 -20.92
N THR A 98 -16.76 -32.98 -19.62
CA THR A 98 -17.66 -32.07 -18.87
C THR A 98 -17.05 -30.67 -18.80
N CYS A 99 -17.87 -29.65 -18.53
CA CYS A 99 -17.30 -28.33 -18.23
C CYS A 99 -16.37 -28.41 -17.00
N GLU A 100 -15.48 -27.42 -16.88
CA GLU A 100 -14.63 -27.19 -15.72
C GLU A 100 -14.92 -25.83 -15.10
N ASP A 101 -14.71 -25.73 -13.78
CA ASP A 101 -14.82 -24.48 -13.04
C ASP A 101 -13.66 -23.53 -13.39
N GLY A 102 -13.91 -22.23 -13.24
CA GLY A 102 -12.88 -21.21 -13.35
C GLY A 102 -11.89 -21.26 -12.19
N PHE A 103 -10.62 -20.95 -12.46
CA PHE A 103 -9.59 -20.93 -11.42
C PHE A 103 -9.75 -19.70 -10.50
N SER A 104 -9.33 -19.85 -9.24
CA SER A 104 -9.31 -18.72 -8.30
C SER A 104 -8.14 -17.77 -8.59
N GLY A 105 -8.42 -16.47 -8.50
CA GLY A 105 -7.48 -15.35 -8.64
C GLY A 105 -6.33 -15.39 -7.63
N GLY A 106 -5.11 -15.06 -8.08
CA GLY A 106 -3.96 -14.84 -7.22
C GLY A 106 -4.06 -13.55 -6.38
N HIS A 107 -3.44 -13.56 -5.20
CA HIS A 107 -3.34 -12.38 -4.34
C HIS A 107 -2.44 -11.29 -4.95
N GLY A 108 -2.77 -10.03 -4.70
CA GLY A 108 -1.89 -8.91 -5.01
C GLY A 108 -0.64 -8.90 -4.13
N ALA A 109 0.46 -8.47 -4.71
CA ALA A 109 1.71 -8.20 -4.01
C ALA A 109 1.60 -6.97 -3.08
N PRO A 110 2.31 -6.98 -1.94
CA PRO A 110 2.40 -5.83 -1.04
C PRO A 110 3.08 -4.62 -1.71
N GLY A 111 2.79 -3.42 -1.22
CA GLY A 111 3.50 -2.21 -1.61
C GLY A 111 4.89 -2.13 -0.98
N GLU A 112 5.78 -1.38 -1.63
CA GLU A 112 7.13 -1.06 -1.15
C GLU A 112 7.09 -0.05 0.01
N PRO A 113 7.94 -0.22 1.04
CA PRO A 113 8.09 0.74 2.14
C PRO A 113 8.59 2.12 1.68
N GLY A 114 8.22 3.15 2.43
CA GLY A 114 8.72 4.52 2.23
C GLY A 114 10.18 4.67 2.66
N ALA A 115 10.90 5.56 1.97
CA ALA A 115 12.29 5.86 2.31
C ALA A 115 12.41 6.55 3.69
N PRO A 116 13.48 6.30 4.47
CA PRO A 116 13.73 7.05 5.71
C PRO A 116 13.83 8.55 5.48
N GLY A 117 13.35 9.33 6.45
CA GLY A 117 13.54 10.77 6.51
C GLY A 117 15.02 11.11 6.62
N LYS A 118 15.44 12.16 5.94
CA LYS A 118 16.83 12.63 5.89
C LYS A 118 16.90 14.09 6.28
N GLY A 119 18.13 14.58 6.44
CA GLY A 119 18.41 16.00 6.62
C GLY A 119 18.19 16.46 8.06
N ILE A 120 18.94 17.49 8.42
CA ILE A 120 18.93 18.09 9.75
C ILE A 120 17.77 19.07 9.94
N GLY A 121 16.77 19.14 9.06
CA GLY A 121 15.69 20.13 9.14
C GLY A 121 16.12 21.57 8.82
N ARG A 122 15.19 22.52 8.94
CA ARG A 122 15.39 23.95 8.69
C ARG A 122 14.63 24.82 9.67
N LEU A 123 15.15 26.01 9.94
CA LEU A 123 14.39 27.03 10.65
C LEU A 123 13.56 27.86 9.67
N THR A 124 12.28 28.02 9.96
CA THR A 124 11.36 28.91 9.23
C THR A 124 10.92 30.06 10.15
N GLU A 125 10.19 31.04 9.61
CA GLU A 125 9.57 32.11 10.42
C GLU A 125 8.62 31.58 11.52
N THR A 126 8.09 30.36 11.34
CA THR A 126 7.19 29.70 12.31
C THR A 126 7.92 28.76 13.27
N GLY A 127 9.23 28.63 13.14
CA GLY A 127 10.07 27.75 13.94
C GLY A 127 10.67 26.59 13.14
N TRP A 128 11.10 25.56 13.86
CA TRP A 128 11.78 24.40 13.29
C TRP A 128 10.85 23.50 12.48
N GLU A 129 11.24 23.20 11.24
CA GLU A 129 10.58 22.27 10.34
C GLU A 129 11.55 21.15 9.96
N GLY A 130 11.21 19.91 10.31
CA GLY A 130 11.92 18.71 9.88
C GLY A 130 11.24 18.07 8.68
N ASP A 131 12.02 17.39 7.84
CA ASP A 131 11.47 16.51 6.80
C ASP A 131 10.70 15.33 7.42
N THR A 132 10.00 14.58 6.57
CA THR A 132 9.33 13.34 6.96
C THR A 132 9.92 12.16 6.20
N GLY A 133 9.79 10.96 6.76
CA GLY A 133 9.93 9.74 5.97
C GLY A 133 9.00 9.76 4.75
N GLY A 134 9.39 9.06 3.70
CA GLY A 134 8.55 8.85 2.52
C GLY A 134 7.29 8.07 2.87
N GLU A 135 6.22 8.29 2.12
CA GLU A 135 5.05 7.43 2.18
C GLU A 135 5.37 6.06 1.58
N GLY A 136 4.76 5.00 2.12
CA GLY A 136 4.77 3.71 1.47
C GLY A 136 3.98 3.74 0.17
N THR A 137 4.30 2.83 -0.74
CA THR A 137 3.58 2.72 -2.01
C THR A 137 2.30 1.88 -1.87
N TRP A 138 1.46 1.92 -2.90
CA TRP A 138 0.25 1.10 -2.97
C TRP A 138 0.59 -0.37 -3.13
N GLY A 139 -0.23 -1.23 -2.53
CA GLY A 139 -0.28 -2.64 -2.92
C GLY A 139 -0.85 -2.80 -4.33
N THR A 140 -0.57 -3.93 -4.95
CA THR A 140 -1.14 -4.27 -6.26
C THR A 140 -2.55 -4.86 -6.11
N PRO A 141 -3.44 -4.73 -7.12
CA PRO A 141 -4.74 -5.38 -7.10
C PRO A 141 -4.59 -6.90 -7.12
N GLY A 142 -5.56 -7.61 -6.55
CA GLY A 142 -5.70 -9.04 -6.75
C GLY A 142 -6.17 -9.36 -8.17
N GLN A 143 -5.89 -10.57 -8.62
CA GLN A 143 -6.38 -11.08 -9.90
C GLN A 143 -7.87 -11.39 -9.84
N GLY A 144 -8.62 -11.17 -10.92
CA GLY A 144 -9.96 -11.74 -11.06
C GLY A 144 -9.93 -13.26 -11.08
N GLY A 145 -11.03 -13.90 -10.67
CA GLY A 145 -11.21 -15.34 -10.90
C GLY A 145 -11.55 -15.63 -12.36
N GLY A 146 -11.24 -16.83 -12.86
CA GLY A 146 -11.67 -17.27 -14.19
C GLY A 146 -13.18 -17.50 -14.26
N GLY A 147 -13.79 -17.37 -15.43
CA GLY A 147 -15.19 -17.77 -15.64
C GLY A 147 -15.33 -19.29 -15.74
N GLY A 148 -16.48 -19.84 -15.37
CA GLY A 148 -16.76 -21.27 -15.56
C GLY A 148 -17.08 -21.62 -17.01
N GLY A 149 -16.81 -22.86 -17.43
CA GLY A 149 -17.17 -23.35 -18.75
C GLY A 149 -18.69 -23.50 -18.93
N GLY A 150 -19.17 -23.21 -20.15
CA GLY A 150 -20.55 -23.50 -20.55
C GLY A 150 -20.79 -24.98 -20.81
N CYS A 151 -22.05 -25.37 -20.95
CA CYS A 151 -22.47 -26.73 -21.24
C CYS A 151 -23.24 -26.82 -22.56
N ARG A 152 -23.21 -27.99 -23.18
CA ARG A 152 -24.00 -28.24 -24.39
C ARG A 152 -25.48 -28.43 -24.06
N GLY A 153 -26.34 -28.10 -25.01
CA GLY A 153 -27.79 -28.27 -24.94
C GLY A 153 -28.29 -29.30 -25.95
N GLY A 154 -29.10 -28.81 -26.89
CA GLY A 154 -29.58 -29.59 -28.02
C GLY A 154 -30.66 -30.60 -27.64
N LEU A 155 -30.92 -31.54 -28.55
CA LEU A 155 -32.03 -32.50 -28.42
C LEU A 155 -31.94 -33.33 -27.14
N ALA A 156 -30.72 -33.71 -26.74
CA ALA A 156 -30.46 -34.60 -25.60
C ALA A 156 -30.81 -33.97 -24.24
N ARG A 157 -30.76 -32.64 -24.12
CA ARG A 157 -30.97 -31.91 -22.86
C ARG A 157 -32.20 -31.01 -22.91
N CYS A 158 -32.39 -30.30 -24.01
CA CYS A 158 -33.49 -29.35 -24.18
C CYS A 158 -34.72 -29.92 -24.89
N GLY A 159 -34.67 -31.16 -25.39
CA GLY A 159 -35.72 -31.71 -26.26
C GLY A 159 -35.86 -30.99 -27.61
N VAL A 160 -34.99 -30.00 -27.89
CA VAL A 160 -34.98 -29.20 -29.12
C VAL A 160 -33.54 -29.00 -29.56
N ALA A 161 -33.23 -29.37 -30.81
CA ALA A 161 -31.86 -29.35 -31.34
C ALA A 161 -31.24 -27.96 -31.43
N SER A 162 -32.04 -26.89 -31.50
CA SER A 162 -31.57 -25.51 -31.70
C SER A 162 -31.37 -24.71 -30.40
N ARG A 163 -31.46 -25.35 -29.24
CA ARG A 163 -31.44 -24.69 -27.92
C ARG A 163 -30.12 -24.94 -27.20
N GLY A 164 -29.54 -23.88 -26.65
CA GLY A 164 -28.26 -23.91 -25.94
C GLY A 164 -28.38 -24.57 -24.57
N GLY A 165 -27.26 -25.13 -24.09
CA GLY A 165 -27.17 -25.64 -22.72
C GLY A 165 -27.04 -24.53 -21.69
N PRO A 166 -26.90 -24.88 -20.40
CA PRO A 166 -26.65 -23.87 -19.37
C PRO A 166 -25.28 -23.23 -19.62
N SER A 167 -25.18 -21.94 -19.29
CA SER A 167 -23.93 -21.18 -19.46
C SER A 167 -23.16 -21.05 -18.14
N GLY A 168 -21.84 -20.90 -18.23
CA GLY A 168 -20.97 -20.80 -17.06
C GLY A 168 -21.19 -19.50 -16.27
N GLY A 169 -20.90 -19.55 -14.97
CA GLY A 169 -20.90 -18.38 -14.11
C GLY A 169 -19.63 -17.55 -14.29
N SER A 170 -19.71 -16.23 -14.10
CA SER A 170 -18.52 -15.38 -14.18
C SER A 170 -17.64 -15.55 -12.94
N GLY A 171 -16.34 -15.32 -13.11
CA GLY A 171 -15.42 -15.16 -11.99
C GLY A 171 -15.70 -13.85 -11.22
N GLY A 172 -15.35 -13.84 -9.95
CA GLY A 172 -15.38 -12.63 -9.12
C GLY A 172 -14.19 -11.71 -9.43
N ALA A 173 -14.37 -10.40 -9.26
CA ALA A 173 -13.27 -9.45 -9.45
C ALA A 173 -12.25 -9.54 -8.30
N GLY A 174 -10.99 -9.19 -8.56
CA GLY A 174 -9.97 -9.10 -7.52
C GLY A 174 -10.06 -7.82 -6.70
N GLY A 175 -9.62 -7.91 -5.44
CA GLY A 175 -9.64 -6.81 -4.48
C GLY A 175 -8.63 -5.71 -4.80
N CYS A 176 -8.92 -4.48 -4.39
CA CYS A 176 -8.01 -3.35 -4.56
C CYS A 176 -6.81 -3.42 -3.61
N GLY A 177 -5.63 -3.03 -4.09
CA GLY A 177 -4.45 -2.91 -3.25
C GLY A 177 -4.58 -1.77 -2.23
N GLY A 178 -4.05 -1.96 -1.03
CA GLY A 178 -4.10 -0.98 0.04
C GLY A 178 -3.17 0.22 -0.19
N ARG A 179 -3.54 1.39 0.34
CA ARG A 179 -2.67 2.58 0.45
C ARG A 179 -1.46 2.31 1.33
N GLY A 180 -0.32 2.88 0.99
CA GLY A 180 0.86 2.82 1.84
C GLY A 180 0.73 3.71 3.09
N GLY A 181 1.43 3.35 4.16
CA GLY A 181 1.45 4.10 5.41
C GLY A 181 2.16 5.44 5.25
N ARG A 182 1.78 6.42 6.06
CA ARG A 182 2.45 7.73 6.07
C ARG A 182 3.83 7.63 6.71
N GLY A 183 4.79 8.42 6.24
CA GLY A 183 6.09 8.50 6.88
C GLY A 183 6.03 9.10 8.29
N GLY A 184 6.98 8.72 9.14
CA GLY A 184 7.20 9.37 10.43
C GLY A 184 7.96 10.68 10.26
N ALA A 185 7.64 11.68 11.06
CA ALA A 185 8.32 12.96 11.02
C ALA A 185 9.73 12.88 11.62
N ASN A 186 10.66 13.67 11.11
CA ASN A 186 11.94 13.88 11.78
C ASN A 186 11.70 14.59 13.12
N ALA A 187 12.53 14.28 14.09
CA ALA A 187 12.45 14.91 15.40
C ALA A 187 13.06 16.32 15.39
N ARG A 188 12.73 17.10 16.42
CA ARG A 188 13.31 18.41 16.64
C ARG A 188 14.66 18.29 17.36
N PRO A 189 15.65 19.15 17.03
CA PRO A 189 16.90 19.20 17.75
C PRO A 189 16.73 19.92 19.08
N SER A 190 17.70 19.74 19.98
CA SER A 190 17.97 20.68 21.06
C SER A 190 19.06 21.65 20.58
N ILE A 191 18.80 22.97 20.64
CA ILE A 191 19.75 24.00 20.21
C ILE A 191 19.96 24.98 21.36
N GLY A 192 21.16 25.00 21.93
CA GLY A 192 21.54 25.88 23.05
C GLY A 192 21.52 27.36 22.66
N LEU A 193 22.11 27.70 21.52
CA LEU A 193 22.14 29.05 20.96
C LEU A 193 21.99 29.00 19.44
N LEU A 194 21.15 29.89 18.89
CA LEU A 194 20.94 30.01 17.45
C LEU A 194 21.28 31.44 16.98
N ALA A 195 22.24 31.56 16.07
CA ALA A 195 22.74 32.83 15.53
C ALA A 195 22.54 32.91 14.01
N LEU A 196 21.48 33.59 13.58
CA LEU A 196 21.17 33.80 12.16
C LEU A 196 21.46 35.25 11.78
N HIS A 197 22.33 35.46 10.78
CA HIS A 197 22.69 36.80 10.28
C HIS A 197 23.05 37.82 11.37
N ALA A 198 23.75 37.36 12.41
CA ALA A 198 24.02 38.15 13.60
C ALA A 198 25.49 38.03 14.04
N ARG A 199 26.07 39.17 14.43
CA ARG A 199 27.35 39.24 15.16
C ARG A 199 27.15 38.85 16.61
N VAL A 200 27.62 37.66 16.97
CA VAL A 200 27.50 37.13 18.33
C VAL A 200 28.88 36.88 18.90
N THR A 201 29.19 37.61 19.98
CA THR A 201 30.35 37.33 20.83
C THR A 201 29.86 36.70 22.12
N VAL A 202 30.38 35.53 22.47
CA VAL A 202 30.06 34.78 23.69
C VAL A 202 31.32 34.68 24.54
N ARG A 203 31.27 35.13 25.80
CA ARG A 203 32.41 35.05 26.72
C ARG A 203 32.07 34.52 28.11
N ASP A 204 32.99 33.78 28.70
CA ASP A 204 32.91 33.25 30.07
C ASP A 204 31.55 32.60 30.37
N THR A 205 30.99 31.88 29.41
CA THR A 205 29.59 31.41 29.40
C THR A 205 29.54 29.89 29.24
N LYS A 206 28.59 29.26 29.93
CA LYS A 206 28.27 27.85 29.73
C LYS A 206 27.02 27.72 28.85
N ILE A 207 27.09 26.91 27.81
CA ILE A 207 25.97 26.59 26.93
C ILE A 207 25.73 25.08 26.99
N THR A 208 24.51 24.70 27.33
CA THR A 208 24.09 23.29 27.37
C THR A 208 22.96 23.07 26.38
N ALA A 209 23.18 22.19 25.41
CA ALA A 209 22.12 21.59 24.63
C ALA A 209 21.77 20.24 25.25
N ASP A 210 20.49 19.95 25.40
CA ASP A 210 20.01 18.71 25.99
C ASP A 210 19.88 17.62 24.91
N PHE A 211 19.16 16.53 25.17
CA PHE A 211 18.98 15.45 24.20
C PHE A 211 18.18 15.87 22.96
N GLY A 212 18.51 15.30 21.81
CA GLY A 212 17.71 15.44 20.59
C GLY A 212 16.44 14.58 20.62
N GLY A 213 15.38 14.99 19.92
CA GLY A 213 14.13 14.25 19.89
C GLY A 213 14.25 12.89 19.17
N THR A 214 13.43 11.91 19.52
CA THR A 214 13.39 10.63 18.78
C THR A 214 12.59 10.78 17.50
N GLY A 215 13.08 10.24 16.38
CA GLY A 215 12.36 10.26 15.10
C GLY A 215 11.05 9.48 15.15
N GLY A 216 10.06 9.93 14.39
CA GLY A 216 8.75 9.29 14.32
C GLY A 216 8.81 7.93 13.63
N ASN A 217 8.01 6.98 14.10
CA ASN A 217 7.91 5.67 13.44
C ASN A 217 7.17 5.78 12.11
N GLY A 218 7.49 4.87 11.18
CA GLY A 218 6.73 4.70 9.96
C GLY A 218 5.30 4.23 10.24
N GLY A 219 4.32 4.77 9.51
CA GLY A 219 2.92 4.40 9.67
C GLY A 219 2.61 3.01 9.10
N GLU A 220 1.65 2.32 9.71
CA GLU A 220 1.13 1.06 9.15
C GLU A 220 0.36 1.31 7.84
N PRO A 221 0.51 0.42 6.84
CA PRO A 221 -0.25 0.50 5.61
C PRO A 221 -1.70 0.09 5.78
N GLN A 222 -2.52 0.50 4.81
CA GLN A 222 -3.87 -0.01 4.66
C GLN A 222 -3.82 -1.47 4.16
N ARG A 223 -4.74 -2.30 4.65
CA ARG A 223 -4.96 -3.64 4.08
C ARG A 223 -5.64 -3.56 2.72
N GLY A 224 -5.29 -4.46 1.82
CA GLY A 224 -6.00 -4.62 0.55
C GLY A 224 -7.40 -5.21 0.72
N GLY A 225 -8.29 -4.87 -0.22
CA GLY A 225 -9.68 -5.31 -0.25
C GLY A 225 -9.81 -6.80 -0.58
N ARG A 226 -10.92 -7.42 -0.18
CA ARG A 226 -11.18 -8.84 -0.50
C ARG A 226 -11.58 -8.98 -1.96
N GLY A 227 -11.17 -10.10 -2.57
CA GLY A 227 -11.69 -10.49 -3.88
C GLY A 227 -13.12 -11.03 -3.79
N GLY A 228 -13.89 -10.76 -4.83
CA GLY A 228 -15.29 -11.18 -4.97
C GLY A 228 -15.41 -12.69 -5.17
N ARG A 229 -16.55 -13.24 -4.78
CA ARG A 229 -16.89 -14.65 -5.01
C ARG A 229 -17.14 -14.89 -6.49
N GLY A 230 -16.78 -16.07 -6.99
CA GLY A 230 -17.26 -16.51 -8.30
C GLY A 230 -18.74 -16.88 -8.24
N ALA A 231 -19.41 -16.83 -9.38
CA ALA A 231 -20.83 -17.16 -9.46
C ALA A 231 -21.08 -18.59 -9.98
N PRO A 232 -22.19 -19.22 -9.58
CA PRO A 232 -22.66 -20.45 -10.21
C PRO A 232 -22.99 -20.26 -11.70
N GLY A 233 -22.78 -21.30 -12.49
CA GLY A 233 -23.38 -21.43 -13.82
C GLY A 233 -24.88 -21.64 -13.75
N GLY A 234 -25.57 -21.47 -14.89
CA GLY A 234 -27.00 -21.75 -14.99
C GLY A 234 -27.30 -23.23 -14.90
N THR A 235 -28.59 -23.58 -14.83
CA THR A 235 -29.01 -24.99 -14.68
C THR A 235 -30.05 -25.43 -15.71
N LEU A 236 -30.30 -26.74 -15.73
CA LEU A 236 -31.44 -27.39 -16.36
C LEU A 236 -32.09 -28.29 -15.29
N GLY A 237 -33.10 -27.76 -14.58
CA GLY A 237 -33.69 -28.43 -13.42
C GLY A 237 -32.69 -28.60 -12.27
N ASP A 238 -32.83 -29.67 -11.49
CA ASP A 238 -32.03 -29.91 -10.28
C ASP A 238 -30.71 -30.70 -10.54
N GLU A 239 -30.47 -31.17 -11.76
CA GLU A 239 -29.44 -32.20 -12.02
C GLU A 239 -28.35 -31.81 -13.02
N LEU A 240 -28.56 -30.82 -13.91
CA LEU A 240 -27.57 -30.41 -14.91
C LEU A 240 -27.20 -28.93 -14.77
N GLY A 241 -26.04 -28.65 -14.18
CA GLY A 241 -25.47 -27.31 -14.07
C GLY A 241 -24.33 -27.06 -15.04
N ALA A 242 -24.13 -25.82 -15.43
CA ALA A 242 -22.84 -25.35 -15.95
C ALA A 242 -21.88 -25.01 -14.80
N CYS A 243 -20.63 -24.72 -15.15
CA CYS A 243 -19.57 -24.64 -14.16
C CYS A 243 -19.49 -23.27 -13.49
N TYR A 244 -18.92 -23.27 -12.28
CA TYR A 244 -18.76 -22.10 -11.45
C TYR A 244 -17.62 -21.23 -11.95
N GLY A 245 -17.78 -19.92 -11.80
CA GLY A 245 -16.65 -19.00 -11.85
C GLY A 245 -15.77 -19.14 -10.61
N GLY A 246 -14.49 -18.83 -10.78
CA GLY A 246 -13.52 -18.76 -9.70
C GLY A 246 -13.65 -17.51 -8.85
N ARG A 247 -13.16 -17.57 -7.61
CA ARG A 247 -13.08 -16.43 -6.70
C ARG A 247 -11.98 -15.46 -7.15
N GLY A 248 -12.19 -14.15 -7.03
CA GLY A 248 -11.12 -13.17 -7.18
C GLY A 248 -10.11 -13.21 -6.01
N GLY A 249 -8.87 -12.85 -6.30
CA GLY A 249 -7.80 -12.74 -5.32
C GLY A 249 -7.94 -11.49 -4.43
N GLN A 250 -7.38 -11.57 -3.23
CA GLN A 250 -7.30 -10.41 -2.33
C GLN A 250 -6.28 -9.39 -2.87
N GLY A 251 -6.56 -8.09 -2.75
CA GLY A 251 -5.56 -7.06 -3.02
C GLY A 251 -4.41 -7.09 -2.02
N GLY A 252 -3.22 -6.72 -2.46
CA GLY A 252 -2.04 -6.64 -1.59
C GLY A 252 -2.16 -5.50 -0.58
N PRO A 253 -1.58 -5.63 0.63
CA PRO A 253 -1.49 -4.50 1.56
C PRO A 253 -0.58 -3.39 0.98
N GLY A 254 -0.74 -2.14 1.42
CA GLY A 254 0.22 -1.09 1.08
C GLY A 254 1.60 -1.33 1.72
N GLY A 255 2.58 -0.52 1.34
CA GLY A 255 3.90 -0.49 2.00
C GLY A 255 3.88 0.37 3.26
N TYR A 256 4.72 0.05 4.25
CA TYR A 256 4.85 0.87 5.46
C TYR A 256 5.43 2.25 5.14
N GLY A 257 5.09 3.27 5.93
CA GLY A 257 5.74 4.57 5.81
C GLY A 257 7.21 4.51 6.24
N GLY A 258 8.06 5.38 5.71
CA GLY A 258 9.45 5.48 6.14
C GLY A 258 9.58 6.04 7.56
N PRO A 259 10.61 5.64 8.32
CA PRO A 259 10.88 6.22 9.64
C PRO A 259 11.45 7.64 9.53
N GLY A 260 11.20 8.48 10.53
CA GLY A 260 11.83 9.80 10.65
C GLY A 260 13.22 9.74 11.27
N ARG A 261 14.05 10.74 10.96
CA ARG A 261 15.38 10.93 11.56
C ARG A 261 15.27 11.42 13.01
N GLY A 262 16.24 11.05 13.86
CA GLY A 262 16.41 11.65 15.18
C GLY A 262 16.85 13.11 15.13
N GLY A 263 16.56 13.86 16.18
CA GLY A 263 16.95 15.25 16.33
C GLY A 263 18.39 15.38 16.81
N ASP A 264 19.06 16.45 16.42
CA ASP A 264 20.45 16.73 16.82
C ASP A 264 20.50 17.35 18.23
N SER A 265 21.67 17.28 18.87
CA SER A 265 22.00 18.08 20.05
C SER A 265 23.09 19.08 19.69
N ILE A 266 22.74 20.36 19.61
CA ILE A 266 23.60 21.40 19.05
C ILE A 266 23.84 22.48 20.10
N GLY A 267 25.08 22.67 20.53
CA GLY A 267 25.45 23.75 21.44
C GLY A 267 25.18 25.12 20.82
N ILE A 268 25.85 25.43 19.70
CA ILE A 268 25.67 26.68 18.95
C ILE A 268 25.42 26.38 17.47
N ALA A 269 24.24 26.75 17.00
CA ALA A 269 23.87 26.76 15.59
C ALA A 269 24.10 28.16 15.00
N TYR A 270 24.80 28.27 13.88
CA TYR A 270 25.09 29.56 13.25
C TYR A 270 25.05 29.50 11.71
N LEU A 271 24.84 30.64 11.05
CA LEU A 271 24.84 30.73 9.58
C LEU A 271 26.14 31.34 9.05
N ASP A 272 26.54 32.48 9.61
CA ASP A 272 27.71 33.26 9.20
C ASP A 272 28.88 33.04 10.17
N GLU A 273 29.87 32.25 9.75
CA GLU A 273 31.00 31.82 10.59
C GLU A 273 31.87 32.99 11.08
N ASP A 274 32.08 33.99 10.24
CA ASP A 274 32.89 35.18 10.56
C ASP A 274 32.22 36.14 11.54
N GLN A 275 30.96 35.86 11.90
CA GLN A 275 30.16 36.66 12.84
C GLN A 275 30.08 36.03 14.24
N LEU A 276 30.67 34.85 14.48
CA LEU A 276 30.69 34.18 15.78
C LEU A 276 32.08 34.28 16.44
N THR A 277 32.14 34.77 17.69
CA THR A 277 33.37 34.82 18.49
C THR A 277 33.15 34.17 19.85
N LEU A 278 34.00 33.21 20.22
CA LEU A 278 33.91 32.45 21.47
C LEU A 278 35.18 32.65 22.31
N GLU A 279 35.04 33.08 23.57
CA GLU A 279 36.16 33.22 24.52
C GLU A 279 35.79 32.61 25.88
N ASN A 280 36.55 31.64 26.38
CA ASN A 280 36.22 30.92 27.63
C ASN A 280 34.78 30.37 27.68
N VAL A 281 34.32 29.77 26.58
CA VAL A 281 32.98 29.17 26.50
C VAL A 281 33.06 27.67 26.73
N THR A 282 32.22 27.15 27.63
CA THR A 282 32.04 25.71 27.82
C THR A 282 30.77 25.28 27.14
N ILE A 283 30.84 24.30 26.23
CA ILE A 283 29.69 23.75 25.52
C ILE A 283 29.50 22.29 25.95
N GLU A 284 28.29 21.95 26.37
CA GLU A 284 27.90 20.58 26.70
C GLU A 284 26.71 20.19 25.82
N THR A 285 26.80 19.03 25.17
CA THR A 285 25.74 18.47 24.32
C THR A 285 25.17 17.21 24.96
N GLY A 286 23.85 17.06 24.90
CA GLY A 286 23.15 15.83 25.26
C GLY A 286 23.29 14.73 24.21
N GLU A 287 22.67 13.58 24.48
CA GLU A 287 22.63 12.48 23.53
C GLU A 287 21.76 12.86 22.32
N PRO A 288 22.23 12.64 21.08
CA PRO A 288 21.38 12.84 19.92
C PRO A 288 20.21 11.87 19.93
N GLY A 289 19.10 12.32 19.34
CA GLY A 289 17.90 11.52 19.23
C GLY A 289 18.10 10.30 18.33
N LYS A 290 17.48 9.18 18.69
CA LYS A 290 17.47 7.99 17.83
C LYS A 290 16.52 8.19 16.66
N GLY A 291 16.82 7.60 15.50
CA GLY A 291 15.85 7.50 14.42
C GLY A 291 14.62 6.68 14.80
N GLY A 292 13.50 6.95 14.14
CA GLY A 292 12.29 6.16 14.25
C GLY A 292 12.45 4.78 13.63
N THR A 293 11.47 3.90 13.83
CA THR A 293 11.45 2.55 13.26
C THR A 293 10.29 2.40 12.27
N SER A 294 10.54 1.66 11.19
CA SER A 294 9.52 1.17 10.27
C SER A 294 9.70 -0.34 10.05
N TRP A 295 8.64 -0.98 9.58
CA TRP A 295 8.57 -2.43 9.38
C TRP A 295 8.42 -2.76 7.90
N ASN A 296 8.82 -3.97 7.54
CA ASN A 296 8.68 -4.51 6.20
C ASN A 296 7.80 -5.78 6.23
N HIS A 297 7.22 -6.14 5.08
CA HIS A 297 6.36 -7.33 4.98
C HIS A 297 7.13 -8.65 5.13
N ASP A 298 8.46 -8.64 4.98
CA ASP A 298 9.35 -9.78 5.23
C ASP A 298 9.73 -9.96 6.72
N GLY A 299 9.23 -9.07 7.60
CA GLY A 299 9.54 -9.07 9.03
C GLY A 299 10.81 -8.32 9.42
N SER A 300 11.56 -7.77 8.46
CA SER A 300 12.68 -6.88 8.73
C SER A 300 12.20 -5.48 9.16
N THR A 301 13.12 -4.70 9.73
CA THR A 301 12.86 -3.31 10.14
C THR A 301 13.87 -2.36 9.50
N THR A 302 13.39 -1.16 9.21
CA THR A 302 14.23 -0.03 8.78
C THR A 302 14.23 1.00 9.88
N VAL A 303 15.42 1.47 10.28
CA VAL A 303 15.57 2.51 11.30
C VAL A 303 16.04 3.79 10.62
N GLY A 304 15.43 4.92 10.99
CA GLY A 304 15.88 6.23 10.55
C GLY A 304 17.29 6.52 11.04
N GLU A 305 17.96 7.46 10.40
CA GLU A 305 19.24 7.94 10.91
C GLU A 305 19.04 8.56 12.30
N SER A 306 20.00 8.36 13.20
CA SER A 306 20.04 9.11 14.45
C SER A 306 20.43 10.56 14.17
N GLY A 307 20.13 11.43 15.13
CA GLY A 307 20.74 12.74 15.18
C GLY A 307 22.24 12.66 15.46
N GLU A 308 22.88 13.82 15.43
CA GLU A 308 24.28 14.03 15.76
C GLU A 308 24.42 15.06 16.89
N ALA A 309 25.56 15.03 17.59
CA ALA A 309 25.90 16.00 18.61
C ALA A 309 27.00 16.93 18.10
N HIS A 310 26.79 18.23 18.20
CA HIS A 310 27.71 19.25 17.73
C HIS A 310 27.90 20.34 18.77
N GLU A 311 29.13 20.63 19.16
CA GLU A 311 29.40 21.82 19.98
C GLU A 311 29.04 23.09 19.21
N THR A 312 29.42 23.14 17.94
CA THR A 312 28.99 24.18 17.01
C THR A 312 28.64 23.57 15.65
N LEU A 313 27.58 24.06 15.01
CA LEU A 313 27.14 23.61 13.70
C LEU A 313 26.80 24.81 12.81
N ARG A 314 27.43 24.86 11.63
CA ARG A 314 27.05 25.80 10.59
C ARG A 314 25.85 25.25 9.83
N PHE A 315 24.73 25.97 9.83
CA PHE A 315 23.58 25.61 9.02
C PHE A 315 23.85 25.90 7.54
N PRO A 316 23.46 25.00 6.62
CA PRO A 316 23.46 25.32 5.20
C PRO A 316 22.44 26.44 4.94
N GLU A 317 22.80 27.38 4.06
CA GLU A 317 21.86 28.39 3.51
C GLU A 317 20.68 27.76 2.78
#